data_AF-A0A094GB70-F1
#
_entry.id   AF-A0A094GB70-F1
#
_cell.length_a   1.000
_cell.length_b   1.000
_cell.length_c   1.000
_cell.angle_alpha   90.00
_cell.angle_beta   90.00
_cell.angle_gamma   90.00
#
_symmetry.space_group_name_H-M   'P 1'
#
loop_
_entity.id
_entity.type
_entity.pdbx_description
1 polymer ?
#
loop_
_entity_poly.entity_id
_entity_poly.type
_entity_poly.pdbx_seq_one_letter_code
_entity_poly.pdbx_strand_id
1 'polypeptide(L)'
;PPSVHASPALLPRISPSLKPQTRGPPISDDTASLLLATKSNYQNILEGTHLPGVSYPTELSTNLTSKRTSHKIAEQGRRNRINSALQEIATLLPGGAGSGSGDAEEEGGKANQQSSSSKASTVEHAIEYIKALRGEVEEATRRAERAEKLLNEGDRTERVWCGLPSGSSGAGVMVMVVFWGSVGMDGWEVV
;
A
#
# COMPACT_ATOMS: atom_id res chain seq x y z
N PRO A 1 -19.73 49.31 -21.89
CA PRO A 1 -18.38 48.70 -21.72
C PRO A 1 -17.76 49.20 -20.41
N PRO A 2 -17.39 48.34 -19.45
CA PRO A 2 -16.75 48.80 -18.22
C PRO A 2 -15.25 49.07 -18.46
N SER A 3 -14.80 50.24 -18.02
CA SER A 3 -13.41 50.69 -17.99
C SER A 3 -12.60 49.85 -17.00
N VAL A 4 -11.56 49.16 -17.48
CA VAL A 4 -10.61 48.42 -16.65
C VAL A 4 -9.52 49.39 -16.20
N HIS A 5 -9.62 49.91 -14.97
CA HIS A 5 -8.51 50.62 -14.35
C HIS A 5 -7.44 49.60 -13.92
N ALA A 6 -6.34 49.53 -14.65
CA ALA A 6 -5.17 48.76 -14.24
C ALA A 6 -4.53 49.42 -13.00
N SER A 7 -4.35 48.65 -11.94
CA SER A 7 -3.68 49.13 -10.72
C SER A 7 -2.22 49.51 -10.99
N PRO A 8 -1.71 50.63 -10.45
CA PRO A 8 -0.32 51.06 -10.65
C PRO A 8 0.68 50.02 -10.08
N ALA A 9 1.80 49.82 -10.78
CA ALA A 9 2.86 48.92 -10.36
C ALA A 9 3.50 49.38 -9.04
N LEU A 10 3.51 48.50 -8.03
CA LEU A 10 4.17 48.73 -6.75
C LEU A 10 5.69 48.66 -6.94
N LEU A 11 6.31 49.79 -7.27
CA LEU A 11 7.77 49.92 -7.24
C LEU A 11 8.22 50.17 -5.79
N PRO A 12 9.31 49.53 -5.33
CA PRO A 12 9.81 49.72 -3.98
C PRO A 12 10.26 51.18 -3.78
N ARG A 13 9.61 51.90 -2.85
CA ARG A 13 9.99 53.26 -2.47
C ARG A 13 11.15 53.23 -1.48
N ILE A 14 12.35 52.98 -2.00
CA ILE A 14 13.59 53.10 -1.21
C ILE A 14 14.04 54.55 -1.32
N SER A 15 14.08 55.28 -0.19
CA SER A 15 14.60 56.64 -0.15
C SER A 15 16.08 56.66 -0.56
N PRO A 16 16.50 57.51 -1.53
CA PRO A 16 17.87 57.52 -2.08
C PRO A 16 19.00 57.82 -1.09
N SER A 17 18.70 58.20 0.16
CA SER A 17 19.69 58.58 1.19
C SER A 17 19.87 57.56 2.32
N LEU A 18 19.30 56.36 2.19
CA LEU A 18 19.56 55.29 3.15
C LEU A 18 20.96 54.71 2.90
N LYS A 19 21.95 55.23 3.64
CA LYS A 19 23.25 54.57 3.75
C LYS A 19 23.04 53.26 4.50
N PRO A 20 23.44 52.10 3.95
CA PRO A 20 23.43 50.85 4.70
C PRO A 20 24.29 51.03 5.96
N GLN A 21 23.68 51.11 7.13
CA GLN A 21 24.42 51.16 8.39
C GLN A 21 24.94 49.77 8.71
N THR A 22 26.04 49.38 8.06
CA THR A 22 26.80 48.18 8.41
C THR A 22 27.57 48.48 9.70
N ARG A 23 27.05 48.03 10.84
CA ARG A 23 27.75 48.06 12.13
C ARG A 23 28.74 46.90 12.16
N GLY A 24 29.91 47.07 11.53
CA GLY A 24 30.97 46.06 11.50
C GLY A 24 32.23 46.55 10.78
N PRO A 25 33.36 45.82 10.86
CA PRO A 25 34.58 46.17 10.13
C PRO A 25 34.27 46.28 8.62
N PRO A 26 34.99 47.12 7.85
CA PRO A 26 34.79 47.26 6.41
C PRO A 26 35.32 46.01 5.68
N ILE A 27 34.54 44.93 5.70
CA ILE A 27 34.67 43.85 4.73
C ILE A 27 33.87 44.21 3.48
N SER A 28 34.45 43.98 2.31
CA SER A 28 33.87 44.38 1.03
C SER A 28 32.50 43.75 0.84
N ASP A 29 31.48 44.58 0.59
CA ASP A 29 30.10 44.15 0.27
C ASP A 29 30.08 43.13 -0.88
N ASP A 30 31.09 43.17 -1.76
CA ASP A 30 31.31 42.21 -2.84
C ASP A 30 31.49 40.77 -2.35
N THR A 31 32.17 40.56 -1.21
CA THR A 31 32.38 39.21 -0.65
C THR A 31 31.10 38.64 -0.03
N ALA A 32 30.35 39.45 0.70
CA ALA A 32 29.06 39.05 1.27
C ALA A 32 28.04 38.77 0.15
N SER A 33 28.04 39.60 -0.90
CA SER A 33 27.19 39.45 -2.08
C SER A 33 27.52 38.17 -2.84
N LEU A 34 28.82 37.86 -3.03
CA LEU A 34 29.26 36.62 -3.70
C LEU A 34 28.87 35.37 -2.90
N LEU A 35 28.99 35.41 -1.57
CA LEU A 35 28.60 34.29 -0.70
C LEU A 35 27.09 34.02 -0.76
N LEU A 36 26.27 35.07 -0.77
CA LEU A 36 24.82 34.97 -0.93
C LEU A 36 24.40 34.50 -2.33
N ALA A 37 25.15 34.88 -3.37
CA ALA A 37 24.91 34.43 -4.73
C ALA A 37 25.25 32.94 -4.92
N THR A 38 26.23 32.42 -4.17
CA THR A 38 26.70 31.03 -4.29
C THR A 38 25.86 30.05 -3.45
N LYS A 39 25.44 30.46 -2.25
CA LYS A 39 24.69 29.60 -1.33
C LYS A 39 23.55 30.35 -0.65
N SER A 40 22.41 29.67 -0.51
CA SER A 40 21.29 30.21 0.25
C SER A 40 21.63 30.35 1.74
N ASN A 41 20.98 31.31 2.42
CA ASN A 41 21.15 31.53 3.86
C ASN A 41 20.89 30.27 4.70
N TYR A 42 19.91 29.45 4.33
CA TYR A 42 19.61 28.19 5.02
C TYR A 42 20.78 27.21 4.96
N GLN A 43 21.43 27.10 3.79
CA GLN A 43 22.57 26.21 3.62
C GLN A 43 23.79 26.72 4.40
N ASN A 44 24.04 28.04 4.38
CA ASN A 44 25.12 28.67 5.13
C ASN A 44 24.99 28.45 6.65
N ILE A 45 23.77 28.57 7.19
CA ILE A 45 23.49 28.31 8.62
C ILE A 45 23.73 26.85 9.00
N LEU A 46 23.39 25.91 8.12
CA LEU A 46 23.62 24.48 8.37
C LEU A 46 25.10 24.11 8.30
N GLU A 47 25.86 24.75 7.42
CA GLU A 47 27.30 24.53 7.25
C GLU A 47 28.15 25.33 8.26
N GLY A 48 27.52 26.17 9.10
CA GLY A 48 28.21 27.02 10.08
C GLY A 48 29.01 28.17 9.44
N THR A 49 28.73 28.50 8.17
CA THR A 49 29.35 29.62 7.47
C THR A 49 28.49 30.86 7.66
N HIS A 50 28.98 31.83 8.43
CA HIS A 50 28.24 33.06 8.73
C HIS A 50 28.72 34.22 7.86
N LEU A 51 27.77 35.04 7.41
CA LEU A 51 28.13 36.31 6.79
C LEU A 51 28.69 37.24 7.85
N PRO A 52 29.75 38.00 7.53
CA PRO A 52 30.29 38.99 8.46
C PRO A 52 29.20 39.97 8.90
N GLY A 53 29.08 40.18 10.22
CA GLY A 53 28.05 41.05 10.82
C GLY A 53 26.67 40.41 11.01
N VAL A 54 26.47 39.16 10.57
CA VAL A 54 25.24 38.39 10.78
C VAL A 54 25.55 37.19 11.67
N SER A 55 25.17 37.27 12.95
CA SER A 55 25.26 36.15 13.88
C SER A 55 23.91 35.46 14.03
N TYR A 56 23.92 34.13 14.03
CA TYR A 56 22.74 33.34 14.36
C TYR A 56 22.98 32.61 15.69
N PRO A 57 21.95 32.42 16.52
CA PRO A 57 22.07 31.59 17.71
C PRO A 57 22.48 30.16 17.35
N THR A 58 23.38 29.55 18.13
CA THR A 58 23.85 28.17 17.90
C THR A 58 22.70 27.15 17.94
N GLU A 59 21.66 27.43 18.72
CA GLU A 59 20.43 26.61 18.79
C GLU A 59 19.65 26.55 17.47
N LEU A 60 19.88 27.47 16.53
CA LEU A 60 19.17 27.48 15.26
C LEU A 60 19.59 26.33 14.36
N SER A 61 20.89 26.07 14.23
CA SER A 61 21.42 24.99 13.38
C SER A 61 20.98 23.61 13.89
N THR A 62 20.97 23.43 15.22
CA THR A 62 20.50 22.21 15.88
C THR A 62 19.01 22.00 15.66
N ASN A 63 18.18 23.03 15.82
CA ASN A 63 16.73 22.95 15.57
C ASN A 63 16.40 22.64 14.10
N LEU A 64 17.09 23.27 13.16
CA LEU A 64 16.88 23.03 11.73
C LEU A 64 17.29 21.61 11.33
N THR A 65 18.42 21.14 11.83
CA THR A 65 18.88 19.76 11.61
C THR A 65 17.94 18.75 12.25
N SER A 66 17.53 18.96 13.50
CA SER A 66 16.57 18.12 14.21
C SER A 66 15.24 18.02 13.47
N LYS A 67 14.66 19.16 13.05
CA LYS A 67 13.42 19.19 12.26
C LYS A 67 13.57 18.45 10.93
N ARG A 68 14.68 18.67 10.20
CA ARG A 68 14.96 18.00 8.93
C ARG A 68 15.05 16.48 9.12
N THR A 69 15.84 16.04 10.10
CA THR A 69 16.10 14.63 10.35
C THR A 69 14.85 13.92 10.87
N SER A 70 14.14 14.51 11.84
CA SER A 70 12.86 14.01 12.34
C SER A 70 11.85 13.86 11.21
N HIS A 71 11.70 14.87 10.36
CA HIS A 71 10.81 14.80 9.21
C HIS A 71 11.20 13.69 8.22
N LYS A 72 12.49 13.58 7.89
CA LYS A 72 13.00 12.50 7.02
C LYS A 72 12.70 11.11 7.59
N ILE A 73 12.98 10.88 8.87
CA ILE A 73 12.75 9.60 9.54
C ILE A 73 11.25 9.27 9.57
N ALA A 74 10.42 10.25 9.90
CA ALA A 74 8.97 10.06 9.93
C ALA A 74 8.40 9.69 8.56
N GLU A 75 8.82 10.40 7.51
CA GLU A 75 8.36 10.14 6.14
C GLU A 75 8.89 8.80 5.62
N GLN A 76 10.14 8.44 5.93
CA GLN A 76 10.68 7.13 5.59
C GLN A 76 9.90 6.02 6.29
N GLY A 77 9.61 6.16 7.59
CA GLY A 77 8.78 5.21 8.33
C GLY A 77 7.39 5.07 7.72
N ARG A 78 6.76 6.16 7.29
CA ARG A 78 5.49 6.14 6.55
C ARG A 78 5.61 5.35 5.24
N ARG A 79 6.62 5.64 4.42
CA ARG A 79 6.83 4.98 3.12
C ARG A 79 7.10 3.48 3.28
N ASN A 80 7.89 3.10 4.27
CA ASN A 80 8.20 1.70 4.56
C ASN A 80 6.93 0.92 4.90
N ARG A 81 6.09 1.45 5.80
CA ARG A 81 4.79 0.81 6.14
C ARG A 81 3.91 0.61 4.90
N ILE A 82 3.84 1.60 4.01
CA ILE A 82 3.05 1.50 2.76
C ILE A 82 3.62 0.41 1.84
N ASN A 83 4.94 0.42 1.61
CA ASN A 83 5.56 -0.56 0.72
C ASN A 83 5.45 -1.98 1.27
N SER A 84 5.57 -2.17 2.60
CA SER A 84 5.38 -3.47 3.24
C SER A 84 3.95 -3.99 3.05
N ALA A 85 2.93 -3.14 3.25
CA ALA A 85 1.53 -3.54 3.02
C ALA A 85 1.26 -3.89 1.54
N LEU A 86 1.85 -3.15 0.60
CA LEU A 86 1.72 -3.46 -0.83
C LEU A 86 2.39 -4.78 -1.21
N GLN A 87 3.54 -5.08 -0.61
CA GLN A 87 4.23 -6.37 -0.81
C GLN A 87 3.40 -7.53 -0.23
N GLU A 88 2.82 -7.37 0.96
CA GLU A 88 1.94 -8.37 1.57
C GLU A 88 0.73 -8.65 0.68
N ILE A 89 0.05 -7.61 0.17
CA ILE A 89 -1.06 -7.80 -0.79
C ILE A 89 -0.58 -8.59 -2.00
N ALA A 90 0.57 -8.26 -2.58
CA ALA A 90 1.09 -8.99 -3.74
C ALA A 90 1.31 -10.50 -3.47
N THR A 91 1.65 -10.90 -2.24
CA THR A 91 1.82 -12.32 -1.88
C THR A 91 0.50 -13.08 -1.74
N LEU A 92 -0.60 -12.39 -1.44
CA LEU A 92 -1.91 -13.00 -1.24
C LEU A 92 -2.70 -13.17 -2.54
N LEU A 93 -2.25 -12.53 -3.63
CA LEU A 93 -2.94 -12.61 -4.92
C LEU A 93 -2.55 -13.87 -5.70
N PRO A 94 -3.49 -14.48 -6.45
CA PRO A 94 -3.17 -15.55 -7.37
C PRO A 94 -2.18 -15.04 -8.44
N GLY A 95 -1.03 -15.70 -8.57
CA GLY A 95 0.08 -15.24 -9.42
C GLY A 95 1.11 -14.33 -8.72
N GLY A 96 0.97 -14.10 -7.42
CA GLY A 96 2.02 -13.52 -6.59
C GLY A 96 3.28 -14.40 -6.63
N ALA A 97 4.46 -13.77 -6.59
CA ALA A 97 5.79 -14.35 -6.77
C ALA A 97 6.21 -15.47 -5.76
N GLY A 98 5.26 -16.15 -5.12
CA GLY A 98 5.46 -17.29 -4.22
C GLY A 98 5.00 -18.64 -4.78
N SER A 99 4.48 -18.72 -6.01
CA SER A 99 4.12 -20.00 -6.64
C SER A 99 4.65 -20.10 -8.08
N GLY A 100 5.97 -20.08 -8.21
CA GLY A 100 6.65 -20.25 -9.49
C GLY A 100 8.12 -19.92 -9.36
N SER A 101 8.94 -20.93 -9.09
CA SER A 101 10.39 -20.89 -9.23
C SER A 101 10.77 -20.31 -10.60
N GLY A 102 11.52 -19.19 -10.63
CA GLY A 102 11.95 -18.56 -11.86
C GLY A 102 12.74 -17.28 -11.62
N ASP A 103 14.05 -17.47 -11.47
CA ASP A 103 15.14 -16.51 -11.60
C ASP A 103 14.81 -15.22 -12.40
N ALA A 104 14.99 -14.07 -11.77
CA ALA A 104 15.14 -12.79 -12.45
C ALA A 104 16.14 -11.94 -11.66
N GLU A 105 17.41 -12.28 -11.88
CA GLU A 105 18.60 -11.47 -11.65
C GLU A 105 18.41 -9.98 -12.02
N GLU A 106 19.16 -9.13 -11.31
CA GLU A 106 19.23 -7.69 -11.54
C GLU A 106 19.50 -7.32 -13.00
N GLU A 107 18.76 -6.35 -13.53
CA GLU A 107 19.40 -5.35 -14.38
C GLU A 107 18.96 -3.94 -13.98
N GLY A 108 19.92 -3.23 -13.39
CA GLY A 108 19.79 -1.85 -12.97
C GLY A 108 19.50 -0.92 -14.15
N GLY A 109 18.62 0.06 -13.92
CA GLY A 109 18.55 1.24 -14.77
C GLY A 109 17.22 1.54 -15.46
N LYS A 110 16.05 1.23 -14.86
CA LYS A 110 14.75 1.82 -15.26
C LYS A 110 13.66 1.72 -14.18
N ALA A 111 14.07 1.60 -12.91
CA ALA A 111 13.20 1.15 -11.81
C ALA A 111 12.07 2.11 -11.39
N ASN A 112 12.11 3.39 -11.76
CA ASN A 112 11.17 4.36 -11.20
C ASN A 112 9.79 4.40 -11.90
N GLN A 113 9.72 4.06 -13.19
CA GLN A 113 8.46 4.10 -13.94
C GLN A 113 7.73 2.75 -13.89
N GLN A 114 8.46 1.65 -14.01
CA GLN A 114 7.89 0.29 -14.01
C GLN A 114 7.36 -0.12 -12.62
N SER A 115 7.99 0.34 -11.54
CA SER A 115 7.51 0.07 -10.17
C SER A 115 6.24 0.85 -9.79
N SER A 116 5.93 1.94 -10.50
CA SER A 116 4.69 2.70 -10.27
C SER A 116 3.47 2.02 -10.91
N SER A 117 3.65 1.48 -12.12
CA SER A 117 2.65 0.67 -12.80
C SER A 117 2.36 -0.62 -12.03
N SER A 118 3.39 -1.29 -11.50
CA SER A 118 3.21 -2.53 -10.74
C SER A 118 2.46 -2.32 -9.42
N LYS A 119 2.67 -1.20 -8.69
CA LYS A 119 1.91 -0.89 -7.47
C LYS A 119 0.41 -0.68 -7.75
N ALA A 120 0.09 0.07 -8.80
CA ALA A 120 -1.31 0.29 -9.20
C ALA A 120 -1.96 -1.02 -9.63
N SER A 121 -1.27 -1.79 -10.48
CA SER A 121 -1.74 -3.07 -10.99
C SER A 121 -1.97 -4.09 -9.86
N THR A 122 -1.08 -4.20 -8.87
CA THR A 122 -1.30 -5.06 -7.70
C THR A 122 -2.58 -4.68 -6.94
N VAL A 123 -2.84 -3.37 -6.78
CA VAL A 123 -4.06 -2.90 -6.10
C VAL A 123 -5.31 -3.20 -6.92
N GLU A 124 -5.26 -3.05 -8.24
CA GLU A 124 -6.36 -3.38 -9.15
C GLU A 124 -6.70 -4.88 -9.10
N HIS A 125 -5.70 -5.75 -9.23
CA HIS A 125 -5.88 -7.20 -9.12
C HIS A 125 -6.41 -7.61 -7.73
N ALA A 126 -5.98 -6.94 -6.67
CA ALA A 126 -6.52 -7.18 -5.33
C ALA A 126 -8.01 -6.85 -5.21
N ILE A 127 -8.45 -5.75 -5.80
CA ILE A 127 -9.87 -5.37 -5.80
C ILE A 127 -10.70 -6.41 -6.56
N GLU A 128 -10.22 -6.87 -7.70
CA GLU A 128 -10.90 -7.90 -8.51
C GLU A 128 -10.96 -9.24 -7.76
N TYR A 129 -9.85 -9.67 -7.16
CA TYR A 129 -9.78 -10.93 -6.43
C TYR A 129 -10.68 -10.94 -5.19
N ILE A 130 -10.75 -9.83 -4.43
CA ILE A 130 -11.68 -9.71 -3.30
C ILE A 130 -13.13 -9.85 -3.75
N LYS A 131 -13.50 -9.30 -4.92
CA LYS A 131 -14.86 -9.47 -5.47
C LYS A 131 -15.15 -10.93 -5.82
N ALA A 132 -14.19 -11.63 -6.44
CA ALA A 132 -14.31 -13.05 -6.74
C ALA A 132 -14.48 -13.89 -5.47
N LEU A 133 -13.61 -13.69 -4.47
CA LEU A 133 -13.67 -14.39 -3.18
C LEU A 133 -15.02 -14.21 -2.48
N ARG A 134 -15.59 -12.99 -2.52
CA ARG A 134 -16.93 -12.75 -1.95
C ARG A 134 -18.01 -13.59 -2.65
N GLY A 135 -17.97 -13.68 -3.97
CA GLY A 135 -18.90 -14.52 -4.74
C GLY A 135 -18.73 -16.00 -4.43
N GLU A 136 -17.49 -16.48 -4.31
CA GLU A 136 -17.20 -17.87 -3.94
C GLU A 136 -17.70 -18.23 -2.55
N VAL A 137 -17.54 -17.33 -1.57
CA VAL A 137 -18.06 -17.51 -0.21
C VAL A 137 -19.58 -17.63 -0.22
N GLU A 138 -20.28 -16.72 -0.92
CA GLU A 138 -21.75 -16.79 -1.05
C GLU A 138 -22.20 -18.10 -1.70
N GLU A 139 -21.50 -18.55 -2.75
CA GLU A 139 -21.83 -19.81 -3.41
C GLU A 139 -21.56 -21.02 -2.53
N ALA A 140 -20.43 -21.03 -1.81
CA ALA A 140 -20.07 -22.08 -0.87
C ALA A 140 -21.09 -22.19 0.27
N THR A 141 -21.51 -21.07 0.85
CA THR A 141 -22.58 -21.03 1.86
C THR A 141 -23.88 -21.59 1.30
N ARG A 142 -24.27 -21.21 0.07
CA ARG A 142 -25.47 -21.75 -0.59
C ARG A 142 -25.35 -23.26 -0.84
N ARG A 143 -24.16 -23.79 -1.18
CA ARG A 143 -23.95 -25.24 -1.32
C ARG A 143 -24.06 -25.95 0.02
N ALA A 144 -23.49 -25.37 1.08
CA ALA A 144 -23.60 -25.90 2.44
C ALA A 144 -25.06 -25.98 2.89
N GLU A 145 -25.84 -24.91 2.72
CA GLU A 145 -27.26 -24.89 3.07
C GLU A 145 -28.08 -25.93 2.31
N ARG A 146 -27.76 -26.17 1.03
CA ARG A 146 -28.42 -27.24 0.26
C ARG A 146 -28.07 -28.62 0.78
N ALA A 147 -26.79 -28.84 1.11
CA ALA A 147 -26.34 -30.11 1.69
C ALA A 147 -27.03 -30.36 3.03
N GLU A 148 -27.13 -29.34 3.90
CA GLU A 148 -27.84 -29.43 5.17
C GLU A 148 -29.34 -29.74 5.00
N LYS A 149 -30.01 -29.14 3.99
CA LYS A 149 -31.41 -29.45 3.68
C LYS A 149 -31.60 -30.89 3.25
N LEU A 150 -30.75 -31.40 2.36
CA LEU A 150 -30.78 -32.79 1.91
C LEU A 150 -30.52 -33.77 3.06
N LEU A 151 -29.56 -33.46 3.95
CA LEU A 151 -29.29 -34.28 5.14
C LEU A 151 -30.48 -34.29 6.11
N ASN A 152 -31.11 -33.13 6.35
CA ASN A 152 -32.29 -33.05 7.20
C ASN A 152 -33.51 -33.80 6.61
N GLU A 153 -33.64 -33.82 5.28
CA GLU A 153 -34.63 -34.64 4.59
C GLU A 153 -34.30 -36.14 4.70
N GLY A 154 -33.02 -36.51 4.53
CA GLY A 154 -32.49 -37.86 4.76
C GLY A 154 -32.82 -38.40 6.16
N ASP A 155 -32.46 -37.64 7.20
CA ASP A 155 -32.75 -37.92 8.61
C ASP A 155 -34.26 -38.07 8.89
N ARG A 156 -35.09 -37.29 8.21
CA ARG A 156 -36.56 -37.40 8.31
C ARG A 156 -37.05 -38.68 7.65
N THR A 157 -36.53 -39.03 6.47
CA THR A 157 -36.92 -40.25 5.74
C THR A 157 -36.48 -41.52 6.46
N GLU A 158 -35.28 -41.56 7.06
CA GLU A 158 -34.85 -42.70 7.88
C GLU A 158 -35.70 -42.88 9.14
N ARG A 159 -36.08 -41.78 9.82
CA ARG A 159 -37.00 -41.85 10.97
C ARG A 159 -38.40 -42.36 10.61
N VAL A 160 -38.89 -42.08 9.39
CA VAL A 160 -40.19 -42.58 8.91
C VAL A 160 -40.11 -44.07 8.57
N TRP A 161 -39.00 -44.54 7.98
CA TRP A 161 -38.81 -45.96 7.66
C TRP A 161 -38.61 -46.85 8.91
N CYS A 162 -37.95 -46.35 9.95
CA CYS A 162 -37.83 -47.06 11.24
C CYS A 162 -39.10 -47.01 12.11
N GLY A 163 -40.13 -46.26 11.68
CA GLY A 163 -41.35 -46.01 12.45
C GLY A 163 -42.59 -46.83 12.05
N LEU A 164 -42.49 -47.80 11.12
CA LEU A 164 -43.62 -48.69 10.85
C LEU A 164 -43.84 -49.64 12.04
N PRO A 165 -45.04 -49.68 12.66
CA PRO A 165 -45.30 -50.61 13.75
C PRO A 165 -45.17 -52.04 13.25
N SER A 166 -44.31 -52.81 13.89
CA SER A 166 -44.15 -54.25 13.69
C SER A 166 -45.42 -54.97 14.17
N GLY A 167 -46.45 -54.95 13.35
CA GLY A 167 -47.73 -55.61 13.58
C GLY A 167 -47.92 -56.78 12.62
N SER A 168 -47.58 -57.97 13.12
CA SER A 168 -48.10 -59.29 12.75
C SER A 168 -48.03 -59.77 11.29
N SER A 169 -47.28 -60.86 11.11
CA SER A 169 -47.65 -62.05 10.33
C SER A 169 -47.79 -61.90 8.80
N GLY A 170 -46.74 -62.27 8.06
CA GLY A 170 -46.85 -62.62 6.65
C GLY A 170 -45.51 -62.51 5.92
N ALA A 171 -45.09 -63.60 5.29
CA ALA A 171 -43.83 -63.72 4.56
C ALA A 171 -43.61 -62.55 3.57
N GLY A 172 -42.43 -61.91 3.64
CA GLY A 172 -42.05 -60.81 2.76
C GLY A 172 -40.53 -60.82 2.54
N VAL A 173 -40.16 -60.85 1.26
CA VAL A 173 -38.82 -61.12 0.73
C VAL A 173 -37.80 -60.07 1.19
N MET A 174 -36.70 -60.53 1.77
CA MET A 174 -35.54 -59.70 2.15
C MET A 174 -34.79 -59.30 0.88
N VAL A 175 -35.02 -58.08 0.38
CA VAL A 175 -34.20 -57.50 -0.70
C VAL A 175 -32.87 -57.07 -0.09
N MET A 176 -31.88 -57.93 -0.27
CA MET A 176 -30.49 -57.69 0.09
C MET A 176 -29.91 -56.66 -0.88
N VAL A 177 -29.80 -55.40 -0.45
CA VAL A 177 -29.04 -54.39 -1.20
C VAL A 177 -27.57 -54.76 -1.08
N VAL A 178 -27.05 -55.42 -2.12
CA VAL A 178 -25.64 -55.75 -2.25
C VAL A 178 -24.87 -54.47 -2.55
N PHE A 179 -24.15 -53.95 -1.56
CA PHE A 179 -23.21 -52.86 -1.73
C PHE A 179 -21.90 -53.44 -2.29
N TRP A 180 -21.77 -53.45 -3.62
CA TRP A 180 -20.50 -53.82 -4.24
C TRP A 180 -19.62 -52.59 -4.33
N GLY A 181 -18.61 -52.54 -3.45
CA GLY A 181 -17.53 -51.57 -3.54
C GLY A 181 -16.71 -51.80 -4.81
N SER A 182 -16.57 -50.75 -5.62
CA SER A 182 -15.56 -50.66 -6.66
C SER A 182 -14.76 -49.37 -6.41
N VAL A 183 -13.74 -49.48 -5.56
CA VAL A 183 -12.69 -48.47 -5.44
C VAL A 183 -11.74 -48.71 -6.60
N GLY A 184 -11.98 -48.01 -7.71
CA GLY A 184 -11.02 -47.86 -8.80
C GLY A 184 -9.95 -46.86 -8.37
N MET A 185 -8.80 -47.38 -7.98
CA MET A 185 -7.54 -46.64 -7.97
C MET A 185 -7.06 -46.56 -9.42
N ASP A 186 -7.07 -45.39 -10.03
CA ASP A 186 -6.35 -45.12 -11.27
C ASP A 186 -5.65 -43.76 -11.20
N GLY A 187 -4.33 -43.78 -11.38
CA GLY A 187 -3.61 -42.73 -12.09
C GLY A 187 -3.00 -41.60 -11.28
N TRP A 188 -1.87 -41.87 -10.61
CA TRP A 188 -0.83 -40.86 -10.40
C TRP A 188 0.33 -41.19 -11.34
N GLU A 189 0.45 -40.50 -12.48
CA GLU A 189 1.74 -40.04 -13.04
C GLU A 189 1.56 -39.21 -14.34
N VAL A 190 2.48 -38.24 -14.49
CA VAL A 190 2.86 -37.45 -15.68
C VAL A 190 1.93 -36.30 -16.11
N VAL A 191 2.23 -35.07 -15.67
CA VAL A 191 3.09 -34.04 -16.33
C VAL A 191 3.43 -32.96 -15.30
#